data_AF-A0A2V9SQS9-F1
#
_entry.id   AF-A0A2V9SQS9-F1
#
_cell.length_a   1.000
_cell.length_b   1.000
_cell.length_c   1.000
_cell.angle_alpha   90.00
_cell.angle_beta   90.00
_cell.angle_gamma   90.00
#
_symmetry.space_group_name_H-M   'P 1'
#
loop_
_entity.id
_entity.type
_entity.pdbx_description
1 polymer ?
#
loop_
_entity_poly.entity_id
_entity_poly.type
_entity_poly.pdbx_seq_one_letter_code
_entity_poly.pdbx_strand_id
1 'polypeptide(L)'
;AAIPGLKIYGITDPHRFDQRCPTIAVRIAGHTPLELATALGERGFFTWDGNYYALNLAERLNVEKDGGFLRIGLVHYNTSEELDRLLLALREIVN
;
A
#
# COMPACT_ATOMS: atom_id res chain seq x y z
N ALA A 1 11.08 -0.50 12.72
CA ALA A 1 10.68 0.92 12.85
C ALA A 1 9.47 1.19 11.95
N ALA A 2 8.59 2.12 12.36
CA ALA A 2 7.39 2.50 11.61
C ALA A 2 7.74 3.25 10.31
N ILE A 3 6.86 3.20 9.31
CA ILE A 3 6.97 4.01 8.08
C ILE A 3 6.24 5.33 8.34
N PRO A 4 6.93 6.50 8.34
CA PRO A 4 6.31 7.79 8.62
C PRO A 4 5.16 8.09 7.65
N GLY A 5 4.08 8.68 8.15
CA GLY A 5 2.94 9.08 7.31
C GLY A 5 2.11 7.93 6.71
N LEU A 6 2.45 6.66 7.00
CA LEU A 6 1.71 5.50 6.50
C LEU A 6 0.31 5.42 7.14
N LYS A 7 -0.70 5.35 6.28
CA LYS A 7 -2.09 5.04 6.64
C LYS A 7 -2.55 3.81 5.88
N ILE A 8 -3.05 2.83 6.61
CA ILE A 8 -3.67 1.61 6.07
C ILE A 8 -5.19 1.81 6.00
N TYR A 9 -5.80 1.39 4.91
CA TYR A 9 -7.25 1.34 4.74
C TYR A 9 -7.74 -0.11 4.85
N GLY A 10 -8.70 -0.35 5.75
CA GLY A 10 -9.21 -1.68 6.07
C GLY A 10 -8.97 -2.06 7.54
N ILE A 11 -9.06 -3.35 7.84
CA ILE A 11 -8.94 -3.89 9.21
C ILE A 11 -7.48 -3.89 9.66
N THR A 12 -7.12 -3.06 10.64
CA THR A 12 -5.77 -3.02 11.24
C THR A 12 -5.70 -3.64 12.64
N ASP A 13 -6.85 -4.00 13.21
CA ASP A 13 -6.93 -4.70 14.50
C ASP A 13 -6.43 -6.15 14.36
N PRO A 14 -5.34 -6.54 15.06
CA PRO A 14 -4.79 -7.89 15.01
C PRO A 14 -5.79 -8.98 15.38
N HIS A 15 -6.76 -8.68 16.25
CA HIS A 15 -7.80 -9.64 16.65
C HIS A 15 -8.81 -9.96 15.55
N ARG A 16 -8.75 -9.25 14.42
CA ARG A 16 -9.67 -9.38 13.29
C ARG A 16 -8.94 -9.69 11.98
N PHE A 17 -7.69 -10.16 12.04
CA PHE A 17 -6.92 -10.46 10.84
C PHE A 17 -7.48 -11.65 10.04
N ASP A 18 -8.25 -12.52 10.69
CA ASP A 18 -9.05 -13.57 10.05
C ASP A 18 -10.21 -13.03 9.19
N GLN A 19 -10.59 -11.76 9.37
CA GLN A 19 -11.69 -11.09 8.65
C GLN A 19 -11.21 -10.23 7.46
N ARG A 20 -9.94 -10.36 7.03
CA ARG A 20 -9.39 -9.61 5.90
C ARG A 20 -8.63 -10.50 4.92
N CYS A 21 -8.58 -10.05 3.67
CA CYS A 21 -7.69 -10.62 2.66
C CYS A 21 -6.24 -10.14 2.84
N PRO A 22 -5.24 -10.88 2.30
CA PRO A 22 -3.84 -10.47 2.26
C PRO A 22 -3.56 -9.35 1.22
N THR A 23 -4.51 -8.43 1.05
CA THR A 23 -4.41 -7.26 0.17
C THR A 23 -4.60 -6.01 1.00
N ILE A 24 -3.68 -5.06 0.84
CA ILE A 24 -3.62 -3.85 1.66
C ILE A 24 -3.62 -2.63 0.75
N ALA A 25 -4.55 -1.71 0.99
CA ALA A 25 -4.54 -0.38 0.40
C ALA A 25 -3.90 0.61 1.39
N VAL A 26 -2.93 1.39 0.94
CA VAL A 26 -2.18 2.33 1.77
C VAL A 26 -2.07 3.70 1.12
N ARG A 27 -1.84 4.71 1.96
CA ARG A 27 -1.33 6.03 1.55
C ARG A 27 -0.19 6.43 2.45
N ILE A 28 0.75 7.21 1.93
CA ILE A 28 1.87 7.77 2.68
C ILE A 28 1.86 9.28 2.48
N ALA A 29 1.89 10.04 3.58
CA ALA A 29 1.87 11.50 3.51
C ALA A 29 3.07 12.03 2.69
N GLY A 30 2.83 13.00 1.81
CA GLY A 30 3.87 13.60 0.95
C GLY A 30 4.14 12.85 -0.35
N HIS A 31 3.52 11.68 -0.58
CA HIS A 31 3.71 10.90 -1.81
C HIS A 31 2.38 10.51 -2.45
N THR A 32 2.34 10.56 -3.77
CA THR A 32 1.24 9.99 -4.55
C THR A 32 1.41 8.47 -4.66
N PRO A 33 0.31 7.71 -4.81
CA PRO A 33 0.40 6.28 -5.06
C PRO A 33 1.20 5.90 -6.30
N LEU A 34 1.13 6.71 -7.36
CA LEU A 34 1.87 6.50 -8.61
C LEU A 34 3.38 6.62 -8.39
N GLU A 35 3.85 7.64 -7.66
CA GLU A 35 5.27 7.80 -7.32
C GLU A 35 5.79 6.59 -6.53
N LEU A 36 5.03 6.14 -5.53
CA LEU A 36 5.39 4.98 -4.73
C LEU A 36 5.43 3.69 -5.57
N ALA A 37 4.41 3.45 -6.40
CA ALA A 37 4.35 2.27 -7.25
C ALA A 37 5.49 2.25 -8.28
N THR A 38 5.82 3.41 -8.85
CA THR A 38 6.94 3.57 -9.80
C THR A 38 8.27 3.26 -9.13
N ALA A 39 8.58 3.90 -8.00
CA ALA A 39 9.83 3.70 -7.27
C ALA A 39 9.98 2.26 -6.73
N LEU A 40 8.87 1.62 -6.37
CA LEU A 40 8.84 0.20 -6.03
C LEU A 40 9.09 -0.69 -7.25
N GLY A 41 8.50 -0.36 -8.40
CA GLY A 41 8.70 -1.06 -9.67
C GLY A 41 10.14 -1.06 -10.13
N GLU A 42 10.84 0.08 -10.00
CA GLU A 42 12.29 0.21 -10.27
C GLU A 42 13.15 -0.74 -9.42
N ARG A 43 12.64 -1.15 -8.26
CA ARG A 43 13.28 -2.08 -7.31
C ARG A 43 12.78 -3.52 -7.46
N GLY A 44 11.97 -3.80 -8.48
CA GLY A 44 11.44 -5.12 -8.78
C GLY A 44 10.17 -5.50 -8.00
N PHE A 45 9.50 -4.56 -7.34
CA PHE A 45 8.23 -4.81 -6.66
C PHE A 45 7.04 -4.42 -7.53
N PHE A 46 6.15 -5.38 -7.77
CA PHE A 46 4.94 -5.17 -8.55
C PHE A 46 3.77 -4.80 -7.62
N THR A 47 3.43 -3.51 -7.60
CA THR A 47 2.30 -2.95 -6.86
C THR A 47 1.37 -2.19 -7.81
N TRP A 48 0.21 -1.74 -7.32
CA TRP A 48 -0.79 -1.06 -8.17
C TRP A 48 -1.26 0.25 -7.57
N ASP A 49 -1.23 1.33 -8.32
CA ASP A 49 -1.79 2.63 -7.95
C ASP A 49 -3.23 2.83 -8.47
N GLY A 50 -3.95 3.82 -7.93
CA GLY A 50 -5.30 4.18 -8.37
C GLY A 50 -6.43 3.68 -7.48
N ASN A 51 -7.64 3.56 -8.04
CA ASN A 51 -8.88 3.28 -7.30
C ASN A 51 -9.44 1.87 -7.49
N TYR A 52 -8.85 1.05 -8.38
CA TYR A 52 -9.26 -0.35 -8.62
C TYR A 52 -10.76 -0.51 -8.91
N TYR A 53 -11.34 0.40 -9.70
CA TYR A 53 -12.77 0.48 -10.00
C TYR A 53 -13.66 0.87 -8.80
N ALA A 54 -13.08 1.27 -7.67
CA ALA A 54 -13.78 1.74 -6.47
C ALA A 54 -13.82 3.28 -6.39
N LEU A 55 -14.08 3.96 -7.51
CA LEU A 55 -14.08 5.43 -7.61
C LEU A 55 -14.91 6.11 -6.51
N ASN A 56 -16.18 5.71 -6.36
CA ASN A 56 -17.09 6.28 -5.35
C ASN A 56 -16.58 6.17 -3.90
N LEU A 57 -15.78 5.14 -3.61
CA LEU A 57 -15.16 4.95 -2.30
C LEU A 57 -13.94 5.86 -2.16
N ALA A 58 -13.10 5.92 -3.18
CA ALA A 58 -11.92 6.79 -3.20
C ALA A 58 -12.31 8.28 -3.06
N GLU A 59 -13.39 8.71 -3.69
CA GLU A 59 -13.96 10.05 -3.53
C GLU A 59 -14.49 10.31 -2.11
N ARG A 60 -15.26 9.37 -1.55
CA ARG A 60 -15.79 9.47 -0.16
C ARG A 60 -14.69 9.49 0.90
N LEU A 61 -13.60 8.79 0.64
CA LEU A 61 -12.40 8.81 1.48
C LEU A 61 -11.50 10.02 1.19
N ASN A 62 -11.86 10.87 0.23
CA ASN A 62 -11.16 12.08 -0.18
C ASN A 62 -9.71 11.83 -0.64
N VAL A 63 -9.47 10.70 -1.31
CA VAL A 63 -8.15 10.30 -1.80
C VAL A 63 -8.05 10.26 -3.33
N GLU A 64 -9.18 10.24 -4.04
CA GLU A 64 -9.21 10.15 -5.51
C GLU A 64 -8.45 11.31 -6.17
N LYS A 65 -8.69 12.53 -5.69
CA LYS A 65 -8.00 13.75 -6.16
C LYS A 65 -6.47 13.67 -6.06
N ASP A 66 -5.97 12.78 -5.19
CA ASP A 66 -4.56 12.56 -4.93
C ASP A 66 -4.10 11.18 -5.43
N GLY A 67 -4.77 10.61 -6.44
CA GLY A 67 -4.38 9.39 -7.14
C GLY A 67 -4.86 8.06 -6.53
N GLY A 68 -5.80 8.08 -5.57
CA GLY A 68 -6.39 6.87 -4.99
C GLY A 68 -5.52 6.21 -3.92
N PHE A 69 -5.08 4.97 -4.12
CA PHE A 69 -4.30 4.20 -3.15
C PHE A 69 -3.10 3.54 -3.80
N LEU A 70 -2.12 3.16 -2.99
CA LEU A 70 -1.15 2.13 -3.34
C LEU A 70 -1.66 0.79 -2.80
N ARG A 71 -1.78 -0.23 -3.66
CA ARG A 71 -2.21 -1.57 -3.28
C ARG A 71 -1.05 -2.54 -3.34
N ILE A 72 -0.86 -3.22 -2.22
CA ILE A 72 0.09 -4.31 -2.05
C ILE A 72 -0.75 -5.57 -1.86
N GLY A 73 -0.63 -6.51 -2.80
CA GLY A 73 -1.31 -7.81 -2.74
C GLY A 73 -0.28 -8.90 -2.49
N LEU A 74 -0.49 -9.69 -1.44
CA LEU A 74 0.29 -10.88 -1.14
C LEU A 74 -0.54 -12.12 -1.48
N VAL A 75 0.16 -13.17 -1.89
CA VAL A 75 -0.42 -14.47 -2.22
C VAL A 75 0.41 -15.58 -1.58
N HIS A 76 -0.09 -16.81 -1.65
CA HIS A 76 0.42 -17.97 -0.90
C HIS A 76 1.88 -18.35 -1.18
N TYR A 77 2.48 -17.82 -2.26
CA TYR A 77 3.88 -18.04 -2.61
C TYR A 77 4.81 -16.89 -2.22
N ASN A 78 4.29 -15.79 -1.66
CA ASN A 78 5.16 -14.75 -1.12
C ASN A 78 5.82 -15.20 0.18
N THR A 79 7.04 -14.72 0.43
CA THR A 79 7.82 -15.06 1.63
C THR A 79 7.93 -13.89 2.61
N SER A 80 8.32 -14.19 3.86
CA SER A 80 8.56 -13.14 4.85
C SER A 80 9.78 -12.28 4.48
N GLU A 81 10.78 -12.87 3.82
CA GLU A 81 11.96 -12.15 3.32
C GLU A 81 11.59 -11.17 2.21
N GLU A 82 10.65 -11.52 1.33
CA GLU A 82 10.12 -10.59 0.33
C GLU A 82 9.40 -9.41 0.98
N LEU A 83 8.62 -9.68 2.03
CA LEU A 83 7.94 -8.63 2.80
C LEU A 83 8.96 -7.73 3.50
N ASP A 84 10.01 -8.27 4.09
CA ASP A 84 11.07 -7.50 4.73
C ASP A 84 11.79 -6.58 3.73
N ARG A 85 12.10 -7.09 2.53
CA ARG A 85 12.66 -6.28 1.44
C ARG A 85 11.71 -5.18 0.99
N LEU A 86 10.41 -5.47 0.87
CA LEU A 86 9.39 -4.49 0.51
C LEU A 86 9.29 -3.36 1.56
N LEU A 87 9.26 -3.73 2.84
CA LEU A 87 9.19 -2.77 3.94
C LEU A 87 10.44 -1.91 4.05
N LEU A 88 11.63 -2.48 3.78
CA LEU A 88 12.87 -1.73 3.68
C LEU A 88 12.83 -0.75 2.51
N ALA A 89 12.46 -1.20 1.31
CA ALA A 89 12.37 -0.35 0.14
C ALA A 89 11.39 0.81 0.33
N LEU A 90 10.21 0.54 0.90
CA LEU A 90 9.25 1.60 1.23
C LEU A 90 9.84 2.64 2.17
N ARG A 91 10.57 2.24 3.22
CA ARG A 91 11.24 3.19 4.14
C ARG A 91 12.24 4.06 3.41
N GLU A 92 13.05 3.49 2.53
CA GLU A 92 14.04 4.23 1.76
C GLU A 92 13.42 5.21 0.75
N ILE A 93 12.23 4.90 0.23
CA ILE A 93 11.51 5.79 -0.69
C ILE A 93 10.90 7.00 0.04
N VAL A 94 10.51 6.84 1.29
CA VAL A 94 9.74 7.85 2.05
C VAL A 94 10.57 8.66 3.06
N ASN A 95 11.85 8.29 3.24
CA ASN A 95 12.81 9.03 4.04
C ASN A 95 13.49 10.09 3.18
#